data_AF-A0A1F1ZQ67-F1
#
_entry.id   AF-A0A1F1ZQ67-F1
#
_cell.length_a   1.000
_cell.length_b   1.000
_cell.length_c   1.000
_cell.angle_alpha   90.00
_cell.angle_beta   90.00
_cell.angle_gamma   90.00
#
_symmetry.space_group_name_H-M   'P 1'
#
loop_
_entity.id
_entity.type
_entity.pdbx_description
1 polymer ?
#
loop_
_entity_poly.entity_id
_entity_poly.type
_entity_poly.pdbx_seq_one_letter_code
_entity_poly.pdbx_strand_id
1 'polypeptide(L)'
;MSVWALLALIALFTAIVVGMWAFGLAQRLNRLHIRTDAARLNLQGALDARAAVVEALQPQMAEEINRLSGTVLRATNMGMRSDAENALTRQLSPSVLANSSFVAASTRVDLAARFYNDAVADTRNVRARPIVRVLRLAGRAPMPEFYEASTTNHHE
;
A
#
# COMPACT_ATOMS: atom_id res chain seq x y z
N MET A 1 28.16 -48.10 7.93
CA MET A 1 28.19 -46.63 8.10
C MET A 1 28.18 -46.31 9.58
N SER A 2 29.05 -45.41 10.07
CA SER A 2 29.02 -45.00 11.47
C SER A 2 27.73 -44.21 11.75
N VAL A 3 27.13 -44.41 12.93
CA VAL A 3 25.92 -43.69 13.36
C VAL A 3 26.10 -42.17 13.22
N TRP A 4 27.32 -41.69 13.50
CA TRP A 4 27.70 -40.28 13.31
C TRP A 4 27.62 -39.80 11.86
N ALA A 5 28.03 -40.62 10.87
CA ALA A 5 27.91 -40.27 9.46
C ALA A 5 26.45 -40.18 9.02
N LEU A 6 25.58 -41.07 9.54
CA LEU A 6 24.14 -41.02 9.28
C LEU A 6 23.51 -39.74 9.87
N LEU A 7 23.85 -39.41 11.12
CA LEU A 7 23.37 -38.20 11.79
C LEU A 7 23.82 -36.93 11.06
N ALA A 8 25.08 -36.85 10.63
CA ALA A 8 25.60 -35.73 9.87
C ALA A 8 24.85 -35.55 8.53
N LEU A 9 24.53 -36.65 7.84
CA LEU A 9 23.80 -36.62 6.59
C LEU A 9 22.34 -36.18 6.77
N ILE A 10 21.66 -36.65 7.83
CA ILE A 10 20.32 -36.20 8.19
C ILE A 10 20.32 -34.71 8.55
N ALA A 11 21.29 -34.26 9.33
CA ALA A 11 21.42 -32.85 9.69
C ALA A 11 21.65 -31.96 8.45
N LEU A 12 22.52 -32.40 7.54
CA LEU A 12 22.78 -31.69 6.27
C LEU A 12 21.52 -31.64 5.39
N PHE A 13 20.83 -32.76 5.21
CA PHE A 13 19.60 -32.82 4.44
C PHE A 13 18.53 -31.89 5.04
N THR A 14 18.36 -31.92 6.36
CA THR A 14 17.43 -31.04 7.08
C THR A 14 17.80 -29.57 6.88
N ALA A 15 19.08 -29.21 6.97
CA ALA A 15 19.54 -27.85 6.73
C ALA A 15 19.27 -27.38 5.29
N ILE A 16 19.46 -28.25 4.29
CA ILE A 16 19.15 -27.96 2.88
C ILE A 16 17.64 -27.72 2.69
N VAL A 17 16.80 -28.59 3.25
CA VAL A 17 15.34 -28.46 3.16
C VAL A 17 14.87 -27.15 3.82
N VAL A 18 15.38 -26.82 5.00
CA VAL A 18 15.06 -25.57 5.71
C VAL A 18 15.55 -24.36 4.90
N GLY A 19 16.75 -24.42 4.32
CA GLY A 19 17.30 -23.36 3.47
C GLY A 19 16.46 -23.10 2.22
N MET A 20 16.07 -24.16 1.50
CA MET A 20 15.24 -24.07 0.30
C MET A 20 13.84 -23.50 0.64
N TRP A 21 13.27 -23.93 1.75
CA TRP A 21 11.99 -23.45 2.24
C TRP A 21 12.04 -21.97 2.67
N ALA A 22 13.09 -21.55 3.38
CA ALA A 22 13.33 -20.15 3.74
C ALA A 22 13.53 -19.25 2.51
N PHE A 23 14.24 -19.74 1.49
CA PHE A 23 14.44 -19.03 0.23
C PHE A 23 13.10 -18.78 -0.51
N GLY A 24 12.22 -19.79 -0.57
CA GLY A 24 10.88 -19.62 -1.14
C GLY A 24 10.03 -18.59 -0.40
N LEU A 25 10.11 -18.57 0.94
CA LEU A 25 9.41 -17.60 1.77
C LEU A 25 9.94 -16.16 1.56
N ALA A 26 11.26 -16.00 1.42
CA ALA A 26 11.89 -14.71 1.12
C ALA A 26 11.46 -14.17 -0.25
N GLN A 27 11.40 -15.03 -1.27
CA GLN A 27 10.96 -14.64 -2.61
C GLN A 27 9.48 -14.21 -2.62
N ARG A 28 8.64 -14.92 -1.87
CA ARG A 28 7.22 -14.56 -1.71
C ARG A 28 7.06 -13.19 -1.02
N LEU A 29 7.89 -12.92 -0.02
CA LEU A 29 7.89 -11.63 0.69
C LEU A 29 8.37 -10.49 -0.22
N ASN A 30 9.41 -10.72 -1.03
CA ASN A 30 9.92 -9.72 -1.98
C ASN A 30 8.84 -9.33 -3.01
N ARG A 31 8.15 -10.32 -3.59
CA ARG A 31 7.05 -10.08 -4.53
C ARG A 31 5.93 -9.24 -3.90
N LEU A 32 5.67 -9.45 -2.61
CA LEU A 32 4.63 -8.73 -1.86
C LEU A 32 5.02 -7.28 -1.55
N HIS A 33 6.29 -7.02 -1.22
CA HIS A 33 6.81 -5.66 -1.10
C HIS A 33 6.70 -4.91 -2.43
N ILE A 34 7.16 -5.51 -3.54
CA ILE A 34 7.06 -4.92 -4.88
C ILE A 34 5.61 -4.60 -5.23
N ARG A 35 4.67 -5.52 -4.97
CA ARG A 35 3.24 -5.30 -5.25
C ARG A 35 2.67 -4.17 -4.41
N THR A 36 3.04 -4.07 -3.13
CA THR A 36 2.55 -3.03 -2.22
C THR A 36 3.11 -1.66 -2.60
N ASP A 37 4.40 -1.58 -2.94
CA ASP A 37 5.02 -0.33 -3.41
C ASP A 37 4.44 0.10 -4.75
N ALA A 38 4.21 -0.83 -5.68
CA ALA A 38 3.54 -0.54 -6.95
C ALA A 38 2.10 -0.04 -6.75
N ALA A 39 1.34 -0.65 -5.84
CA ALA A 39 0.00 -0.20 -5.50
C ALA A 39 0.00 1.19 -4.85
N ARG A 40 1.00 1.49 -3.99
CA ARG A 40 1.20 2.82 -3.41
C ARG A 40 1.47 3.89 -4.47
N LEU A 41 2.37 3.59 -5.41
CA LEU A 41 2.69 4.51 -6.52
C LEU A 41 1.48 4.74 -7.43
N ASN A 42 0.68 3.71 -7.69
CA ASN A 42 -0.56 3.85 -8.45
C ASN A 42 -1.58 4.75 -7.73
N LEU A 43 -1.73 4.57 -6.42
CA LEU A 43 -2.58 5.44 -5.60
C LEU A 43 -2.09 6.90 -5.61
N GLN A 44 -0.78 7.11 -5.46
CA GLN A 44 -0.20 8.46 -5.56
C GLN A 44 -0.49 9.09 -6.92
N GLY A 45 -0.27 8.38 -8.03
CA GLY A 45 -0.57 8.89 -9.36
C GLY A 45 -2.06 9.17 -9.59
N ALA A 46 -2.96 8.37 -8.99
CA ALA A 46 -4.39 8.64 -9.04
C ALA A 46 -4.79 9.92 -8.28
N LEU A 47 -4.18 10.15 -7.10
CA LEU A 47 -4.39 11.37 -6.31
C LEU A 47 -3.86 12.60 -7.06
N ASP A 48 -2.66 12.52 -7.63
CA ASP A 48 -2.05 13.60 -8.40
C ASP A 48 -2.89 13.94 -9.65
N ALA A 49 -3.44 12.93 -10.33
CA ALA A 49 -4.36 13.14 -11.43
C ALA A 49 -5.66 13.83 -11.01
N ARG A 50 -6.23 13.47 -9.84
CA ARG A 50 -7.41 14.15 -9.29
C ARG A 50 -7.09 15.58 -8.88
N ALA A 51 -5.94 15.81 -8.26
CA ALA A 51 -5.44 17.13 -7.89
C ALA A 51 -5.34 18.06 -9.11
N ALA A 52 -4.77 17.59 -10.23
CA ALA A 52 -4.68 18.36 -11.47
C ALA A 52 -6.06 18.73 -12.04
N VAL A 53 -7.05 17.84 -11.95
CA VAL A 53 -8.44 18.14 -12.35
C VAL A 53 -9.06 19.20 -11.45
N VAL A 54 -8.89 19.08 -10.14
CA VAL A 54 -9.41 20.08 -9.18
C VAL A 54 -8.75 21.44 -9.42
N GLU A 55 -7.44 21.49 -9.64
CA GLU A 55 -6.71 22.72 -9.94
C GLU A 55 -7.24 23.41 -11.21
N ALA A 56 -7.54 22.64 -12.25
CA ALA A 56 -8.13 23.17 -13.49
C ALA A 56 -9.55 23.71 -13.30
N LEU A 57 -10.35 23.10 -12.42
CA LEU A 57 -11.75 23.48 -12.20
C LEU A 57 -11.94 24.52 -11.09
N GLN A 58 -11.04 24.58 -10.12
CA GLN A 58 -11.09 25.48 -8.97
C GLN A 58 -9.69 26.06 -8.64
N PRO A 59 -9.17 26.98 -9.48
CA PRO A 59 -7.77 27.46 -9.40
C PRO A 59 -7.40 28.12 -8.07
N GLN A 60 -8.38 28.69 -7.35
CA GLN A 60 -8.15 29.29 -6.03
C GLN A 60 -7.63 28.29 -4.97
N MET A 61 -7.74 26.98 -5.20
CA MET A 61 -7.22 25.95 -4.30
C MET A 61 -5.82 25.45 -4.68
N ALA A 62 -5.21 25.98 -5.75
CA ALA A 62 -3.93 25.47 -6.28
C ALA A 62 -2.80 25.42 -5.24
N GLU A 63 -2.72 26.41 -4.34
CA GLU A 63 -1.68 26.43 -3.30
C GLU A 63 -1.88 25.34 -2.24
N GLU A 64 -3.12 25.05 -1.83
CA GLU A 64 -3.43 23.97 -0.90
C GLU A 64 -3.18 22.60 -1.55
N ILE A 65 -3.56 22.44 -2.82
CA ILE A 65 -3.30 21.24 -3.63
C ILE A 65 -1.79 21.00 -3.76
N ASN A 66 -1.01 22.02 -4.13
CA ASN A 66 0.44 21.89 -4.29
C ASN A 66 1.15 21.56 -2.98
N ARG A 67 0.71 22.16 -1.85
CA ARG A 67 1.21 21.78 -0.52
C ARG A 67 0.92 20.33 -0.20
N LEU A 68 -0.29 19.86 -0.51
CA LEU A 68 -0.68 18.48 -0.28
C LEU A 68 0.12 17.53 -1.19
N SER A 69 0.06 17.68 -2.52
CA SER A 69 0.78 16.85 -3.50
C SER A 69 2.30 16.86 -3.34
N GLY A 70 2.88 17.93 -2.78
CA GLY A 70 4.30 17.98 -2.41
C GLY A 70 4.71 17.00 -1.30
N THR A 71 3.76 16.47 -0.53
CA THR A 71 4.04 15.43 0.49
C THR A 71 4.06 14.03 -0.14
N VAL A 72 5.22 13.37 -0.05
CA VAL A 72 5.38 12.00 -0.58
C VAL A 72 4.48 11.01 0.15
N LEU A 73 3.75 10.20 -0.62
CA LEU A 73 2.91 9.14 -0.08
C LEU A 73 3.79 7.98 0.44
N ARG A 74 3.74 7.73 1.74
CA ARG A 74 4.47 6.69 2.44
C ARG A 74 3.50 5.68 3.03
N ALA A 75 3.99 4.47 3.29
CA ALA A 75 3.18 3.44 3.94
C ALA A 75 2.81 3.77 5.41
N THR A 76 3.38 4.83 5.98
CA THR A 76 3.24 5.23 7.40
C THR A 76 2.55 6.58 7.60
N ASN A 77 2.04 7.19 6.53
CA ASN A 77 1.32 8.46 6.60
C ASN A 77 -0.02 8.38 5.86
N MET A 78 -0.57 7.18 5.71
CA MET A 78 -1.78 6.98 4.90
C MET A 78 -2.99 7.66 5.54
N GLY A 79 -3.16 7.54 6.86
CA GLY A 79 -4.25 8.21 7.59
C GLY A 79 -4.17 9.74 7.50
N MET A 80 -2.99 10.29 7.79
CA MET A 80 -2.72 11.73 7.64
C MET A 80 -3.00 12.23 6.22
N ARG A 81 -2.62 11.46 5.19
CA ARG A 81 -2.90 11.82 3.80
C ARG A 81 -4.39 11.76 3.51
N SER A 82 -5.09 10.69 3.89
CA SER A 82 -6.53 10.57 3.64
C SER A 82 -7.32 11.68 4.32
N ASP A 83 -6.95 12.07 5.54
CA ASP A 83 -7.64 13.13 6.28
C ASP A 83 -7.50 14.48 5.57
N ALA A 84 -6.31 14.79 5.07
CA ALA A 84 -6.05 15.99 4.30
C ALA A 84 -6.78 16.00 2.94
N GLU A 85 -6.79 14.87 2.22
CA GLU A 85 -7.56 14.71 0.97
C GLU A 85 -9.07 14.87 1.19
N ASN A 86 -9.59 14.32 2.29
CA ASN A 86 -11.00 14.45 2.67
C ASN A 86 -11.35 15.88 3.11
N ALA A 87 -10.42 16.59 3.76
CA ALA A 87 -10.59 18.00 4.09
C ALA A 87 -10.62 18.88 2.82
N LEU A 88 -9.77 18.58 1.83
CA LEU A 88 -9.75 19.27 0.55
C LEU A 88 -11.04 19.02 -0.24
N THR A 89 -11.50 17.76 -0.28
CA THR A 89 -12.73 17.37 -0.98
C THR A 89 -13.97 18.09 -0.42
N ARG A 90 -14.02 18.33 0.90
CA ARG A 90 -15.11 19.07 1.56
C ARG A 90 -15.17 20.57 1.20
N GLN A 91 -14.09 21.14 0.69
CA GLN A 91 -14.02 22.54 0.26
C GLN A 91 -14.37 22.73 -1.22
N LEU A 92 -14.60 21.65 -1.96
CA LEU A 92 -14.93 21.70 -3.38
C LEU A 92 -16.35 22.24 -3.58
N SER A 93 -16.47 23.09 -4.59
CA SER A 93 -17.78 23.59 -5.01
C SER A 93 -18.66 22.47 -5.61
N PRO A 94 -20.00 22.55 -5.49
CA PRO A 94 -20.90 21.55 -6.07
C PRO A 94 -20.72 21.34 -7.58
N SER A 95 -20.32 22.39 -8.32
CA SER A 95 -20.02 22.32 -9.74
C SER A 95 -18.80 21.45 -10.06
N VAL A 96 -17.77 21.47 -9.20
CA VAL A 96 -16.60 20.58 -9.32
C VAL A 96 -16.99 19.14 -9.03
N LEU A 97 -17.76 18.92 -7.95
CA LEU A 97 -18.19 17.57 -7.55
C LEU A 97 -19.07 16.90 -8.64
N ALA A 98 -19.90 17.67 -9.33
CA ALA A 98 -20.73 17.18 -10.43
C ALA A 98 -19.97 17.03 -11.77
N ASN A 99 -18.72 17.52 -11.87
CA ASN A 99 -17.96 17.48 -13.11
C ASN A 99 -17.53 16.05 -13.43
N SER A 100 -17.77 15.60 -14.67
CA SER A 100 -17.46 14.24 -15.12
C SER A 100 -15.98 13.88 -15.01
N SER A 101 -15.07 14.85 -15.25
CA SER A 101 -13.63 14.63 -15.12
C SER A 101 -13.22 14.39 -13.66
N PHE A 102 -13.84 15.11 -12.71
CA PHE A 102 -13.62 14.91 -11.29
C PHE A 102 -14.17 13.55 -10.83
N VAL A 103 -15.40 13.21 -11.23
CA VAL A 103 -16.02 11.91 -10.91
C VAL A 103 -15.16 10.75 -11.42
N ALA A 104 -14.66 10.83 -12.66
CA ALA A 104 -13.78 9.82 -13.24
C ALA A 104 -12.44 9.71 -12.48
N ALA A 105 -11.84 10.85 -12.11
CA ALA A 105 -10.61 10.88 -11.33
C ALA A 105 -10.83 10.31 -9.90
N SER A 106 -11.92 10.69 -9.23
CA SER A 106 -12.26 10.15 -7.90
C SER A 106 -12.52 8.65 -7.93
N THR A 107 -13.21 8.15 -8.96
CA THR A 107 -13.42 6.71 -9.15
C THR A 107 -12.09 5.96 -9.30
N ARG A 108 -11.11 6.54 -10.00
CA ARG A 108 -9.77 5.97 -10.14
C ARG A 108 -9.03 5.94 -8.79
N VAL A 109 -9.16 6.99 -7.98
CA VAL A 109 -8.61 7.03 -6.61
C VAL A 109 -9.22 5.94 -5.75
N ASP A 110 -10.54 5.77 -5.76
CA ASP A 110 -11.24 4.74 -4.98
C ASP A 110 -10.77 3.33 -5.34
N LEU A 111 -10.62 3.05 -6.64
CA LEU A 111 -10.11 1.76 -7.11
C LEU A 111 -8.66 1.54 -6.69
N ALA A 112 -7.81 2.56 -6.82
CA ALA A 112 -6.40 2.48 -6.42
C ALA A 112 -6.25 2.29 -4.89
N ALA A 113 -7.08 2.96 -4.10
CA ALA A 113 -7.13 2.81 -2.65
C ALA A 113 -7.49 1.38 -2.23
N ARG A 114 -8.49 0.77 -2.90
CA ARG A 114 -8.87 -0.63 -2.67
C ARG A 114 -7.72 -1.58 -2.99
N PHE A 115 -7.09 -1.45 -4.16
CA PHE A 115 -5.94 -2.29 -4.51
C PHE A 115 -4.74 -2.12 -3.58
N TYR A 116 -4.52 -0.90 -3.08
CA TYR A 116 -3.52 -0.67 -2.05
C TYR A 116 -3.88 -1.39 -0.74
N ASN A 117 -5.11 -1.23 -0.26
CA ASN A 117 -5.57 -1.87 0.98
C ASN A 117 -5.52 -3.40 0.90
N ASP A 118 -5.85 -4.00 -0.26
CA ASP A 118 -5.69 -5.43 -0.50
C ASP A 118 -4.22 -5.87 -0.40
N ALA A 119 -3.30 -5.12 -1.00
CA ALA A 119 -1.87 -5.39 -0.92
C ALA A 119 -1.33 -5.24 0.52
N VAL A 120 -1.85 -4.26 1.29
CA VAL A 120 -1.55 -4.09 2.71
C VAL A 120 -2.05 -5.28 3.51
N ALA A 121 -3.29 -5.72 3.29
CA ALA A 121 -3.87 -6.89 3.98
C ALA A 121 -3.03 -8.16 3.72
N ASP A 122 -2.66 -8.42 2.46
CA ASP A 122 -1.77 -9.51 2.10
C ASP A 122 -0.42 -9.42 2.83
N THR A 123 0.17 -8.23 2.88
CA THR A 123 1.44 -7.96 3.57
C THR A 123 1.35 -8.23 5.07
N ARG A 124 0.30 -7.72 5.72
CA ARG A 124 0.08 -7.93 7.16
C ARG A 124 -0.15 -9.41 7.48
N ASN A 125 -0.93 -10.12 6.66
CA ASN A 125 -1.20 -11.56 6.80
C ASN A 125 0.07 -12.40 6.68
N VAL A 126 0.98 -12.07 5.76
CA VAL A 126 2.26 -12.78 5.63
C VAL A 126 3.18 -12.48 6.81
N ARG A 127 3.28 -11.22 7.25
CA ARG A 127 4.13 -10.82 8.39
C ARG A 127 3.63 -11.39 9.73
N ALA A 128 2.34 -11.69 9.85
CA ALA A 128 1.77 -12.34 11.03
C ALA A 128 2.19 -13.81 11.21
N ARG A 129 2.71 -14.47 10.16
CA ARG A 129 3.08 -15.89 10.23
C ARG A 129 4.26 -16.08 11.20
N PRO A 130 4.18 -17.05 12.15
CA PRO A 130 5.17 -17.22 13.22
C PRO A 130 6.58 -17.41 12.68
N ILE A 131 6.71 -18.09 11.55
CA ILE A 131 8.00 -18.36 10.94
C ILE A 131 8.69 -17.13 10.32
N VAL A 132 7.92 -16.16 9.78
CA VAL A 132 8.46 -14.87 9.31
C VAL A 132 8.96 -14.05 10.51
N ARG A 133 8.27 -14.17 11.65
CA ARG A 133 8.62 -13.51 12.90
C ARG A 133 9.86 -14.12 13.56
N VAL A 134 9.95 -15.45 13.62
CA VAL A 134 11.10 -16.19 14.18
C VAL A 134 12.36 -15.96 13.34
N LEU A 135 12.24 -16.04 12.01
CA LEU A 135 13.38 -15.85 11.10
C LEU A 135 13.70 -14.37 10.83
N ARG A 136 12.94 -13.42 11.41
CA ARG A 136 13.09 -11.96 11.20
C ARG A 136 13.19 -11.54 9.72
N LEU A 137 12.55 -12.30 8.84
CA LEU A 137 12.65 -12.11 7.38
C LEU A 137 12.02 -10.79 6.90
N ALA A 138 11.10 -10.23 7.69
CA ALA A 138 10.47 -8.95 7.37
C ALA A 138 11.30 -7.71 7.74
N GLY A 139 12.51 -7.89 8.29
CA GLY A 139 13.45 -6.81 8.60
C GLY A 139 12.86 -5.74 9.53
N ARG A 140 13.31 -4.49 9.33
CA ARG A 140 12.86 -3.28 10.07
C ARG A 140 11.81 -2.45 9.30
N ALA A 141 11.23 -2.98 8.22
CA ALA A 141 10.24 -2.23 7.45
C ALA A 141 9.04 -1.88 8.35
N PRO A 142 8.58 -0.62 8.38
CA PRO A 142 7.42 -0.25 9.19
C PRO A 142 6.18 -1.02 8.74
N MET A 143 5.18 -1.14 9.61
CA MET A 143 3.93 -1.80 9.25
C MET A 143 3.15 -0.85 8.33
N PRO A 144 2.72 -1.28 7.13
CA PRO A 144 1.94 -0.42 6.25
C PRO A 144 0.57 -0.13 6.86
N GLU A 145 0.13 1.12 6.79
CA GLU A 145 -1.18 1.62 7.21
C GLU A 145 -2.21 1.47 6.08
N PHE A 146 -3.49 1.37 6.44
CA PHE A 146 -4.57 1.39 5.45
C PHE A 146 -4.87 2.82 5.02
N TYR A 147 -5.35 2.98 3.78
CA TYR A 147 -5.84 4.26 3.26
C TYR A 147 -7.37 4.29 3.32
N GLU A 148 -7.93 5.28 4.02
CA GLU A 148 -9.37 5.42 4.19
C GLU A 148 -9.90 6.50 3.22
N ALA A 149 -10.41 6.06 2.07
CA ALA A 149 -11.08 6.99 1.14
C ALA A 149 -12.48 7.29 1.68
N SER A 150 -12.85 8.57 1.81
CA SER A 150 -14.25 8.91 2.04
C SER A 150 -15.04 8.53 0.78
N THR A 151 -15.74 7.40 0.83
CA THR A 151 -16.65 7.03 -0.25
C THR A 151 -17.76 8.08 -0.30
N THR A 152 -17.80 8.89 -1.36
CA THR A 152 -18.83 9.94 -1.57
C THR A 152 -20.26 9.39 -1.71
N ASN A 153 -20.52 8.10 -1.49
CA ASN A 153 -21.87 7.54 -1.36
C ASN A 153 -21.84 6.20 -0.63
N HIS A 154 -22.63 6.06 0.43
CA HIS A 154 -23.74 5.09 0.54
C HIS A 154 -24.68 5.62 1.63
N HIS A 155 -25.53 6.58 1.24
CA HIS A 155 -26.85 6.70 1.85
C HIS A 155 -27.68 5.53 1.33
N GLU A 156 -27.92 4.52 2.17
CA GLU A 156 -29.13 3.70 2.19
C GLU A 156 -29.46 3.36 3.65
#